data_AF-A0A497BCC1-F1
#
_entry.id   AF-A0A497BCC1-F1
#
_cell.length_a   1.000
_cell.length_b   1.000
_cell.length_c   1.000
_cell.angle_alpha   90.00
_cell.angle_beta   90.00
_cell.angle_gamma   90.00
#
_symmetry.space_group_name_H-M   'P 1'
#
loop_
_entity.id
_entity.type
_entity.pdbx_description
1 polymer ?
#
loop_
_entity_poly.entity_id
_entity_poly.type
_entity_poly.pdbx_seq_one_letter_code
_entity_poly.pdbx_strand_id
1 'polypeptide(L)' 'MSAKKKIEKALRDNDLKIGKVWKGYSPATMQNGWHRSNGQDWFLGRSLREALDTVERWAEIRSY' A
#
# COMPACT_ATOMS: atom_id res chain seq x y z
N MET A 1 0.43 11.30 -13.55
CA MET A 1 -0.32 10.72 -12.39
C MET A 1 0.63 10.62 -11.20
N SER A 2 0.22 11.02 -9.99
CA SER A 2 1.10 11.00 -8.80
C SER A 2 1.31 9.57 -8.25
N ALA A 3 2.40 9.35 -7.53
CA ALA A 3 2.74 8.04 -6.94
C ALA A 3 1.61 7.50 -6.04
N LYS A 4 1.02 8.35 -5.21
CA LYS A 4 -0.15 8.02 -4.39
C LYS A 4 -1.32 7.48 -5.22
N LYS A 5 -1.68 8.18 -6.31
CA LYS A 5 -2.79 7.77 -7.20
C LYS A 5 -2.52 6.41 -7.87
N LYS A 6 -1.26 6.08 -8.18
CA LYS A 6 -0.90 4.76 -8.72
C LYS A 6 -1.15 3.65 -7.71
N ILE A 7 -0.75 3.84 -6.45
CA ILE A 7 -0.98 2.87 -5.37
C ILE A 7 -2.48 2.72 -5.09
N GLU A 8 -3.22 3.82 -5.01
CA GLU A 8 -4.68 3.80 -4.83
C GLU A 8 -5.40 3.06 -5.96
N LYS A 9 -4.95 3.23 -7.21
CA LYS A 9 -5.47 2.47 -8.35
C LYS A 9 -5.16 0.98 -8.20
N ALA A 10 -3.91 0.61 -7.90
CA ALA A 10 -3.54 -0.80 -7.72
C ALA A 10 -4.35 -1.48 -6.60
N LEU A 11 -4.62 -0.76 -5.50
CA LEU A 11 -5.50 -1.26 -4.44
C LEU A 11 -6.93 -1.51 -4.95
N ARG A 12 -7.50 -0.60 -5.76
CA ARG A 12 -8.83 -0.79 -6.40
C ARG A 12 -8.85 -1.99 -7.33
N ASP A 13 -7.87 -2.07 -8.22
CA ASP A 13 -7.81 -3.08 -9.26
C ASP A 13 -7.74 -4.50 -8.66
N ASN A 14 -7.14 -4.62 -7.47
CA ASN A 14 -7.01 -5.88 -6.72
C ASN A 14 -8.12 -6.11 -5.67
N ASP A 15 -9.23 -5.36 -5.74
CA ASP A 15 -10.34 -5.42 -4.77
C ASP A 15 -9.90 -5.32 -3.29
N LEU A 16 -8.80 -4.59 -3.06
CA LEU A 16 -8.32 -4.29 -1.72
C LEU A 16 -8.90 -2.96 -1.28
N LYS A 17 -9.47 -2.92 -0.07
CA LYS A 17 -9.96 -1.68 0.53
C LYS A 17 -8.87 -0.60 0.48
N ILE A 18 -9.21 0.51 -0.15
CA ILE A 18 -8.41 1.73 -0.11
C ILE A 18 -8.78 2.48 1.15
N GLY A 19 -7.80 2.76 2.00
CA GLY A 19 -7.94 3.89 2.92
C GLY A 19 -6.86 4.92 2.67
N LYS A 20 -6.46 5.68 3.69
CA LYS A 20 -5.50 6.77 3.49
C LYS A 20 -4.18 6.19 3.03
N VAL A 21 -3.67 6.63 1.88
CA VAL A 21 -2.32 6.32 1.39
C VAL A 21 -1.41 7.53 1.56
N TRP A 22 -0.20 7.33 2.10
CA TRP A 22 0.80 8.38 2.28
C TRP A 22 2.23 7.84 2.19
N LYS A 23 3.20 8.76 2.04
CA LYS A 23 4.63 8.48 2.10
C LYS A 23 5.23 9.19 3.31
N GLY A 24 6.02 8.50 4.12
CA GLY A 24 6.69 9.07 5.27
C GLY A 24 7.15 7.99 6.26
N TYR A 25 7.50 8.43 7.47
CA TYR A 25 7.71 7.53 8.60
C TYR A 25 6.35 7.15 9.21
N SER A 26 6.07 5.87 9.39
CA SER A 26 4.98 5.42 10.27
C SER A 26 5.56 4.97 11.62
N PRO A 27 5.13 5.60 12.73
CA PRO A 27 5.45 5.10 14.07
C PRO A 27 4.87 3.70 14.33
N ALA A 28 3.75 3.34 13.69
CA ALA A 28 3.10 2.05 13.90
C ALA A 28 3.89 0.89 13.31
N THR A 29 4.49 1.08 12.13
CA THR A 29 5.34 0.06 11.49
C THR A 29 6.84 0.31 11.73
N MET A 30 7.19 1.41 12.41
CA MET A 30 8.57 1.88 12.65
C MET A 30 9.44 1.97 11.38
N GLN A 31 8.82 2.27 10.23
CA GLN A 31 9.49 2.24 8.92
C GLN A 31 9.20 3.49 8.11
N ASN A 32 10.17 3.86 7.27
CA ASN A 32 10.02 4.92 6.25
C ASN A 32 9.58 4.30 4.92
N GLY A 33 8.51 4.82 4.33
CA GLY A 33 8.10 4.44 2.98
C GLY A 33 6.67 4.82 2.67
N TRP A 34 6.03 4.02 1.82
CA TRP A 34 4.62 4.10 1.50
C TRP A 34 3.81 3.27 2.47
N HIS A 35 2.71 3.83 2.92
CA HIS A 35 1.80 3.19 3.85
C HIS A 35 0.37 3.33 3.36
N ARG A 36 -0.48 2.40 3.80
CA ARG A 36 -1.94 2.56 3.76
C ARG A 36 -2.53 2.36 5.14
N SER A 37 -3.64 3.03 5.41
CA SER A 37 -4.50 2.69 6.56
C SER A 37 -5.77 2.03 6.05
N ASN A 38 -6.19 0.92 6.65
CA ASN A 38 -7.51 0.32 6.43
C ASN A 38 -8.01 -0.30 7.74
N GLY A 39 -8.22 0.56 8.74
CA GLY A 39 -8.42 0.16 10.15
C GLY A 39 -7.12 0.00 10.93
N GLN A 40 -6.00 -0.25 10.25
CA GLN A 40 -4.65 -0.23 10.81
C GLN A 40 -3.64 0.23 9.78
N ASP A 41 -2.48 0.71 10.25
CA ASP A 41 -1.35 1.14 9.44
C ASP A 41 -0.62 -0.08 8.88
N TRP A 42 -0.48 -0.12 7.55
CA TRP A 42 0.27 -1.15 6.86
C TRP A 42 1.41 -0.53 6.06
N PHE A 43 2.57 -1.14 6.14
CA PHE A 43 3.70 -0.83 5.29
C PHE A 43 3.52 -1.46 3.91
N LEU A 44 3.69 -0.66 2.86
CA LEU A 44 3.65 -1.12 1.47
C LEU A 44 5.06 -1.27 0.90
N GLY A 45 6.03 -0.47 1.33
CA GLY A 45 7.39 -0.53 0.79
C GLY A 45 8.11 0.80 0.84
N ARG A 46 9.45 0.77 0.71
CA ARG A 46 10.30 1.97 0.80
C ARG A 46 10.22 2.84 -0.46
N SER A 47 9.85 2.23 -1.58
CA SER A 47 9.73 2.88 -2.88
C SER A 47 8.35 2.67 -3.48
N LEU A 48 8.01 3.42 -4.53
CA LEU A 48 6.76 3.21 -5.27
C LEU A 48 6.68 1.78 -5.86
N ARG A 49 7.81 1.26 -6.35
CA ARG A 49 7.85 -0.09 -6.93
C ARG A 49 7.54 -1.15 -5.87
N GLU A 50 8.27 -1.11 -4.76
CA GLU A 50 8.01 -2.04 -3.64
C GLU A 50 6.55 -1.95 -3.14
N ALA A 51 5.98 -0.73 -3.12
CA ALA A 51 4.59 -0.54 -2.73
C ALA A 51 3.59 -1.22 -3.67
N LEU A 52 3.83 -1.17 -4.98
CA LEU A 52 2.99 -1.86 -5.97
C LEU A 52 3.18 -3.37 -5.90
N ASP A 53 4.43 -3.84 -5.83
CA ASP A 53 4.75 -5.27 -5.71
C ASP A 53 4.09 -5.89 -4.46
N THR A 54 4.05 -5.15 -3.33
CA THR A 54 3.38 -5.60 -2.11
C THR A 54 1.87 -5.70 -2.27
N VAL A 55 1.25 -4.75 -2.98
CA VAL A 55 -0.19 -4.77 -3.27
C VAL A 55 -0.56 -5.99 -4.13
N GLU A 56 0.24 -6.27 -5.16
CA GLU A 56 0.06 -7.45 -6.02
C GLU A 56 0.18 -8.75 -5.22
N ARG A 57 1.24 -8.89 -4.40
CA ARG A 57 1.42 -10.07 -3.53
C ARG A 57 0.25 -10.29 -2.58
N TRP A 58 -0.33 -9.22 -2.01
CA TRP A 58 -1.51 -9.36 -1.14
C TRP A 58 -2.76 -9.80 -1.88
N ALA A 59 -2.92 -9.41 -3.14
CA ALA A 59 -4.02 -9.85 -3.98
C ALA A 59 -3.94 -11.35 -4.27
N GLU A 60 -2.73 -11.84 -4.58
CA GLU A 60 -2.46 -13.26 -4.80
C GLU A 60 -2.82 -14.11 -3.56
N ILE A 61 -2.40 -13.69 -2.36
CA ILE A 61 -2.66 -14.42 -1.11
C ILE A 61 -4.17 -14.59 -0.84
N ARG A 62 -5.01 -13.61 -1.19
CA ARG A 62 -6.46 -13.69 -0.95
C ARG A 62 -7.22 -14.52 -1.99
N SER A 63 -6.57 -14.86 -3.10
CA SER A 63 -7.18 -15.63 -4.20
C SER A 63 -7.08 -17.15 -3.99
N TYR A 64 -6.41 -17.60 -2.92
CA TYR A 64 -6.35 -18.97 -2.43
C TYR A 64 -7.23 -19.15 -1.20
#